data_AF-A0A939F3V0-F1
#
_entry.id   AF-A0A939F3V0-F1
#
_cell.length_a   1.000
_cell.length_b   1.000
_cell.length_c   1.000
_cell.angle_alpha   90.00
_cell.angle_beta   90.00
_cell.angle_gamma   90.00
#
_symmetry.space_group_name_H-M   'P 1'
#
loop_
_entity.id
_entity.type
_entity.pdbx_description
1 polymer ?
#
loop_
_entity_poly.entity_id
_entity_poly.type
_entity_poly.pdbx_seq_one_letter_code
_entity_poly.pdbx_strand_id
1 'polypeptide(L)'
;MPFERFTAEARKVVVTAQEEARLLRHNYIGTEHILLGLLDAPDGMAAKVLHQLGYDKETARVDIAAAVKPGTQELSGHIPFAPRAKKTLDLALREAMQLHHTYIGAEHILLALVSEGEGVGAKVLAERIKPISKIRAAVLASSEGSQDVVAGPWPSGTSATADTVSVASALAGGAPVGSHHLLEAMLRTEDSMAAKVLRALGVEPDAVAAKIDELDPETTTDANPEEAAARRMEIRLVDDEVHLILRDPTTVTNAKKVTELAGGPIQGVGPAAGMFVPLWRSTNQLLLQIQRVLEPEPEPEPEAEGGSAASNVAKVVRTVLAPRLRR
;
A
#
# COMPACT_ATOMS: atom_id res chain seq x y z
N MET A 1 12.12 27.67 5.02
CA MET A 1 12.54 26.34 4.55
C MET A 1 11.90 26.10 3.20
N PRO A 2 12.66 25.80 2.13
CA PRO A 2 12.03 25.45 0.86
C PRO A 2 11.31 24.10 1.01
N PHE A 3 9.99 24.09 0.75
CA PHE A 3 9.14 22.88 0.75
C PHE A 3 9.50 21.87 -0.34
N GLU A 4 10.47 22.21 -1.20
CA GLU A 4 10.95 21.40 -2.32
C GLU A 4 11.53 20.05 -1.86
N ARG A 5 12.07 19.96 -0.65
CA ARG A 5 12.61 18.70 -0.09
C ARG A 5 11.55 17.79 0.54
N PHE A 6 10.32 18.25 0.71
CA PHE A 6 9.26 17.44 1.28
C PHE A 6 8.76 16.42 0.24
N THR A 7 8.36 15.23 0.67
CA THR A 7 7.62 14.30 -0.21
C THR A 7 6.21 14.83 -0.47
N ALA A 8 5.51 14.26 -1.45
CA ALA A 8 4.10 14.60 -1.68
C ALA A 8 3.24 14.33 -0.42
N GLU A 9 3.54 13.25 0.28
CA GLU A 9 2.88 12.87 1.53
C GLU A 9 3.19 13.85 2.67
N ALA A 10 4.46 14.23 2.85
CA ALA A 10 4.85 15.21 3.87
C ALA A 10 4.22 16.60 3.60
N ARG A 11 4.07 17.00 2.33
CA ARG A 11 3.30 18.20 1.97
C ARG A 11 1.82 18.04 2.34
N LYS A 12 1.22 16.89 2.06
CA LYS A 12 -0.17 16.59 2.43
C LYS A 12 -0.38 16.72 3.94
N VAL A 13 0.53 16.17 4.77
CA VAL A 13 0.48 16.31 6.23
C VAL A 13 0.36 17.78 6.66
N VAL A 14 1.14 18.67 6.04
CA VAL A 14 1.12 20.11 6.36
C VAL A 14 -0.19 20.77 5.93
N VAL A 15 -0.71 20.41 4.75
CA VAL A 15 -2.00 20.91 4.26
C VAL A 15 -3.14 20.44 5.15
N THR A 16 -3.17 19.15 5.50
CA THR A 16 -4.18 18.59 6.41
C THR A 16 -4.08 19.20 7.80
N ALA A 17 -2.87 19.49 8.31
CA ALA A 17 -2.71 20.19 9.58
C ALA A 17 -3.35 21.60 9.54
N GLN A 18 -3.31 22.29 8.41
CA GLN A 18 -4.02 23.56 8.24
C GLN A 18 -5.54 23.37 8.24
N GLU A 19 -6.05 22.29 7.63
CA GLU A 19 -7.48 21.96 7.63
C GLU A 19 -7.98 21.61 9.04
N GLU A 20 -7.24 20.79 9.78
CA GLU A 20 -7.57 20.43 11.17
C GLU A 20 -7.53 21.66 12.10
N ALA A 21 -6.60 22.61 11.87
CA ALA A 21 -6.61 23.89 12.58
C ALA A 21 -7.90 24.69 12.33
N ARG A 22 -8.42 24.67 11.08
CA ARG A 22 -9.71 25.30 10.74
C ARG A 22 -10.88 24.60 11.38
N LEU A 23 -10.90 23.27 11.37
CA LEU A 23 -11.95 22.46 12.00
C LEU A 23 -12.05 22.73 13.50
N LEU A 24 -10.91 22.85 14.18
CA LEU A 24 -10.83 23.22 15.60
C LEU A 24 -10.95 24.74 15.85
N ARG A 25 -11.10 25.55 14.80
CA ARG A 25 -11.19 27.02 14.84
C ARG A 25 -9.98 27.68 15.53
N HIS A 26 -8.81 27.06 15.46
CA HIS A 26 -7.57 27.62 16.00
C HIS A 26 -6.93 28.58 15.01
N ASN A 27 -6.61 29.80 15.46
CA ASN A 27 -5.94 30.83 14.65
C ASN A 27 -4.43 30.57 14.47
N TYR A 28 -3.96 29.36 14.74
CA TYR A 28 -2.59 28.91 14.56
C TYR A 28 -2.56 27.42 14.17
N ILE A 29 -1.50 27.00 13.49
CA ILE A 29 -1.21 25.59 13.24
C ILE A 29 -0.24 25.11 14.33
N GLY A 30 -0.73 24.32 15.29
CA GLY A 30 0.07 23.71 16.35
C GLY A 30 0.53 22.29 16.04
N THR A 31 1.26 21.72 17.00
CA THR A 31 1.82 20.35 16.95
C THR A 31 0.74 19.26 16.91
N GLU A 32 -0.40 19.54 17.53
CA GLU A 32 -1.60 18.71 17.56
C GLU A 32 -2.26 18.59 16.19
N HIS A 33 -2.27 19.66 15.40
CA HIS A 33 -2.75 19.58 14.03
C HIS A 33 -1.76 18.83 13.12
N ILE A 34 -0.46 18.99 13.35
CA ILE A 34 0.56 18.18 12.65
C ILE A 34 0.33 16.69 12.94
N LEU A 35 0.08 16.32 14.18
CA LEU A 35 -0.23 14.93 14.56
C LEU A 35 -1.48 14.41 13.83
N LEU A 36 -2.56 15.19 13.80
CA LEU A 36 -3.77 14.81 13.06
C LEU A 36 -3.52 14.68 11.56
N GLY A 37 -2.69 15.57 10.99
CA GLY A 37 -2.26 15.48 9.59
C GLY A 37 -1.43 14.23 9.29
N LEU A 38 -0.55 13.83 10.21
CA LEU A 38 0.22 12.58 10.09
C LEU A 38 -0.70 11.35 10.09
N LEU A 39 -1.72 11.35 10.93
CA LEU A 39 -2.68 10.25 11.06
C LEU A 39 -3.74 10.22 9.94
N ASP A 40 -3.83 11.25 9.11
CA ASP A 40 -4.73 11.34 7.94
C ASP A 40 -4.11 10.83 6.64
N ALA A 41 -2.85 10.43 6.67
CA ALA A 41 -2.16 9.80 5.56
C ALA A 41 -2.07 8.27 5.80
N PRO A 42 -3.12 7.48 5.49
CA PRO A 42 -3.18 6.06 5.88
C PRO A 42 -2.08 5.20 5.26
N ASP A 43 -1.63 5.56 4.05
CA ASP A 43 -0.52 4.88 3.37
C ASP A 43 0.86 5.31 3.90
N GLY A 44 0.88 6.36 4.72
CA GLY A 44 2.05 6.98 5.26
C GLY A 44 2.73 6.19 6.35
N MET A 45 4.06 6.19 6.34
CA MET A 45 4.86 5.46 7.33
C MET A 45 4.53 5.92 8.76
N ALA A 46 4.32 7.22 8.97
CA ALA A 46 3.95 7.75 10.28
C ALA A 46 2.60 7.19 10.78
N ALA A 47 1.57 7.18 9.93
CA ALA A 47 0.26 6.63 10.29
C ALA A 47 0.35 5.13 10.55
N LYS A 48 1.04 4.38 9.69
CA LYS A 48 1.24 2.92 9.85
C LYS A 48 1.92 2.60 11.18
N VAL A 49 3.01 3.30 11.52
CA VAL A 49 3.73 3.11 12.79
C VAL A 49 2.85 3.41 13.99
N LEU A 50 2.13 4.54 13.98
CA LEU A 50 1.23 4.89 15.09
C LEU A 50 0.08 3.88 15.22
N HIS A 51 -0.49 3.42 14.11
CA HIS A 51 -1.55 2.42 14.10
C HIS A 51 -1.07 1.07 14.63
N GLN A 52 0.12 0.62 14.24
CA GLN A 52 0.76 -0.59 14.79
C GLN A 52 0.97 -0.49 16.31
N LEU A 53 1.20 0.72 16.82
CA LEU A 53 1.31 0.99 18.26
C LEU A 53 -0.06 1.23 18.94
N GLY A 54 -1.17 0.98 18.23
CA GLY A 54 -2.53 1.09 18.75
C GLY A 54 -3.04 2.52 18.88
N TYR A 55 -2.49 3.46 18.11
CA TYR A 55 -2.90 4.87 18.14
C TYR A 55 -3.37 5.35 16.76
N ASP A 56 -4.66 5.66 16.67
CA ASP A 56 -5.32 6.10 15.44
C ASP A 56 -5.81 7.55 15.51
N LYS A 57 -6.30 8.04 14.36
CA LYS A 57 -6.77 9.42 14.21
C LYS A 57 -7.94 9.75 15.14
N GLU A 58 -8.89 8.83 15.31
CA GLU A 58 -10.08 9.09 16.11
C GLU A 58 -9.74 9.18 17.60
N THR A 59 -8.86 8.31 18.09
CA THR A 59 -8.33 8.40 19.45
C THR A 59 -7.56 9.70 19.65
N ALA A 60 -6.73 10.09 18.68
CA ALA A 60 -5.99 11.36 18.73
C ALA A 60 -6.91 12.58 18.78
N ARG A 61 -8.03 12.59 18.03
CA ARG A 61 -9.03 13.68 18.10
C ARG A 61 -9.62 13.82 19.50
N VAL A 62 -9.97 12.72 20.14
CA VAL A 62 -10.50 12.73 21.52
C VAL A 62 -9.47 13.28 22.50
N ASP A 63 -8.22 12.81 22.40
CA ASP A 63 -7.13 13.26 23.29
C ASP A 63 -6.81 14.75 23.13
N ILE A 64 -6.77 15.20 21.87
CA ILE A 64 -6.52 16.60 21.54
C ILE A 64 -7.68 17.46 22.04
N ALA A 65 -8.94 17.06 21.82
CA ALA A 65 -10.09 17.79 22.33
C ALA A 65 -10.12 17.90 23.86
N ALA A 66 -9.54 16.92 24.58
CA ALA A 66 -9.36 17.00 26.03
C ALA A 66 -8.20 17.95 26.43
N ALA A 67 -7.19 18.10 25.59
CA ALA A 67 -6.01 18.91 25.86
C ALA A 67 -6.13 20.39 25.44
N VAL A 68 -6.91 20.69 24.40
CA VAL A 68 -7.09 22.03 23.83
C VAL A 68 -8.57 22.34 23.63
N LYS A 69 -8.95 23.58 23.94
CA LYS A 69 -10.33 24.06 23.73
C LYS A 69 -10.49 24.55 22.29
N PRO A 70 -11.61 24.23 21.62
CA PRO A 70 -11.93 24.81 20.32
C PRO A 70 -11.90 26.34 20.35
N GLY A 71 -11.45 26.95 19.27
CA GLY A 71 -11.54 28.40 19.11
C GLY A 71 -12.96 28.89 18.84
N THR A 72 -13.18 30.19 18.99
CA THR A 72 -14.51 30.81 18.90
C THR A 72 -14.71 31.63 17.62
N GLN A 73 -13.66 31.81 16.81
CA GLN A 73 -13.71 32.68 15.62
C GLN A 73 -13.82 31.88 14.32
N GLU A 74 -14.53 32.46 13.35
CA GLU A 74 -14.44 32.03 11.95
C GLU A 74 -13.15 32.58 11.34
N LEU A 75 -12.33 31.68 10.80
CA LEU A 75 -11.00 32.01 10.29
C LEU A 75 -11.05 32.19 8.78
N SER A 76 -10.73 33.40 8.31
CA SER A 76 -10.49 33.70 6.90
C SER A 76 -9.01 34.03 6.66
N GLY A 77 -8.47 33.67 5.50
CA GLY A 77 -7.08 33.95 5.12
C GLY A 77 -6.04 32.95 5.66
N HIS A 78 -4.78 33.37 5.70
CA HIS A 78 -3.62 32.56 6.08
C HIS A 78 -3.56 32.31 7.60
N ILE A 79 -3.41 31.05 8.01
CA ILE A 79 -3.19 30.65 9.42
C ILE A 79 -1.69 30.39 9.64
N PRO A 80 -1.00 31.10 10.55
CA PRO A 80 0.43 30.91 10.77
C PRO A 80 0.74 29.65 11.60
N PHE A 81 1.94 29.11 11.46
CA PHE A 81 2.44 28.08 12.37
C PHE A 81 2.77 28.65 13.75
N ALA A 82 2.39 27.92 14.81
CA ALA A 82 2.88 28.20 16.15
C ALA A 82 4.40 27.96 16.23
N PRO A 83 5.12 28.61 17.16
CA PRO A 83 6.58 28.48 17.27
C PRO A 83 7.06 27.01 17.37
N ARG A 84 6.32 26.17 18.11
CA ARG A 84 6.65 24.75 18.27
C ARG A 84 6.40 23.93 17.02
N ALA A 85 5.29 24.18 16.32
CA ALA A 85 5.01 23.52 15.04
C ALA A 85 6.08 23.85 13.99
N LYS A 86 6.51 25.12 13.93
CA LYS A 86 7.64 25.53 13.08
C LYS A 86 8.93 24.81 13.47
N LYS A 87 9.24 24.74 14.77
CA LYS A 87 10.40 23.99 15.31
C LYS A 87 10.33 22.50 14.93
N THR A 88 9.16 21.86 15.00
CA THR A 88 8.96 20.47 14.56
C THR A 88 9.32 20.28 13.08
N LEU A 89 8.85 21.17 12.20
CA LEU A 89 9.18 21.09 10.76
C LEU A 89 10.67 21.35 10.49
N ASP A 90 11.30 22.25 11.24
CA ASP A 90 12.74 22.51 11.15
C ASP A 90 13.57 21.30 11.66
N LEU A 91 13.08 20.61 12.69
CA LEU A 91 13.69 19.38 13.22
C LEU A 91 13.53 18.20 12.26
N ALA A 92 12.46 18.13 11.46
CA ALA A 92 12.25 17.05 10.50
C ALA A 92 13.39 16.96 9.46
N LEU A 93 13.97 18.11 9.07
CA LEU A 93 15.17 18.11 8.23
C LEU A 93 16.37 17.45 8.93
N ARG A 94 16.54 17.69 10.24
CA ARG A 94 17.65 17.09 11.01
C ARG A 94 17.46 15.58 11.15
N GLU A 95 16.23 15.12 11.42
CA GLU A 95 15.92 13.69 11.46
C GLU A 95 16.20 13.03 10.10
N ALA A 96 15.76 13.64 9.00
CA ALA A 96 16.07 13.13 7.65
C ALA A 96 17.59 13.02 7.40
N MET A 97 18.36 14.05 7.77
CA MET A 97 19.82 14.02 7.63
C MET A 97 20.50 12.97 8.52
N GLN A 98 20.00 12.75 9.74
CA GLN A 98 20.50 11.71 10.65
C GLN A 98 20.24 10.30 10.12
N LEU A 99 19.14 10.11 9.38
CA LEU A 99 18.82 8.86 8.69
C LEU A 99 19.41 8.79 7.28
N HIS A 100 20.24 9.77 6.88
CA HIS A 100 20.83 9.85 5.55
C HIS A 100 19.82 9.93 4.39
N HIS A 101 18.60 10.37 4.66
CA HIS A 101 17.57 10.59 3.65
C HIS A 101 17.74 11.97 3.00
N THR A 102 17.66 12.03 1.67
CA THR A 102 17.77 13.28 0.87
C THR A 102 16.45 14.04 0.76
N TYR A 103 15.36 13.46 1.28
CA TYR A 103 14.00 13.99 1.29
C TYR A 103 13.44 14.04 2.72
N ILE A 104 12.35 14.78 2.92
CA ILE A 104 11.61 14.85 4.18
C ILE A 104 10.24 14.16 3.99
N GLY A 105 10.10 12.94 4.49
CA GLY A 105 8.84 12.19 4.58
C GLY A 105 8.06 12.44 5.89
N ALA A 106 6.90 11.80 6.01
CA ALA A 106 6.03 11.89 7.18
C ALA A 106 6.69 11.29 8.43
N GLU A 107 7.50 10.25 8.26
CA GLU A 107 8.30 9.61 9.30
C GLU A 107 9.26 10.58 9.98
N HIS A 108 9.91 11.47 9.21
CA HIS A 108 10.79 12.49 9.78
C HIS A 108 10.02 13.54 10.58
N ILE A 109 8.83 13.91 10.11
CA ILE A 109 7.95 14.83 10.84
C ILE A 109 7.49 14.19 12.15
N LEU A 110 7.14 12.90 12.15
CA LEU A 110 6.78 12.15 13.36
C LEU A 110 7.95 12.08 14.35
N LEU A 111 9.15 11.72 13.89
CA LEU A 111 10.35 11.69 14.72
C LEU A 111 10.65 13.08 15.31
N ALA A 112 10.52 14.13 14.50
CA ALA A 112 10.73 15.49 14.93
C ALA A 112 9.68 15.97 15.93
N LEU A 113 8.43 15.52 15.81
CA LEU A 113 7.37 15.81 16.77
C LEU A 113 7.70 15.20 18.13
N VAL A 114 8.15 13.94 18.15
CA VAL A 114 8.61 13.26 19.36
C VAL A 114 9.84 13.93 19.96
N SER A 115 10.82 14.33 19.13
CA SER A 115 12.03 15.04 19.55
C SER A 115 11.77 16.46 20.06
N GLU A 116 10.72 17.14 19.56
CA GLU A 116 10.30 18.45 20.09
C GLU A 116 9.76 18.32 21.52
N GLY A 117 8.97 17.27 21.77
CA GLY A 117 8.68 16.73 23.11
C GLY A 117 7.72 17.52 23.99
N GLU A 118 7.58 18.82 23.80
CA GLU A 118 6.83 19.67 24.73
C GLU A 118 5.45 20.10 24.20
N GLY A 119 5.25 20.09 22.88
CA GLY A 119 3.99 20.44 22.22
C GLY A 119 2.84 19.50 22.57
N VAL A 120 1.60 19.96 22.33
CA VAL A 120 0.40 19.18 22.62
C VAL A 120 0.43 17.84 21.88
N GLY A 121 0.83 17.82 20.61
CA GLY A 121 0.96 16.60 19.82
C GLY A 121 1.94 15.59 20.42
N ALA A 122 3.08 16.06 20.93
CA ALA A 122 4.06 15.19 21.59
C ALA A 122 3.55 14.67 22.95
N LYS A 123 2.83 15.49 23.70
CA LYS A 123 2.25 15.12 25.00
C LYS A 123 1.17 14.06 24.88
N VAL A 124 0.24 14.19 23.93
CA VAL A 124 -0.79 13.16 23.72
C VAL A 124 -0.17 11.84 23.27
N LEU A 125 0.86 11.87 22.41
CA LEU A 125 1.64 10.69 22.05
C LEU A 125 2.33 10.06 23.28
N ALA A 126 2.96 10.88 24.14
CA ALA A 126 3.63 10.40 25.35
C ALA A 126 2.67 9.73 26.35
N GLU A 127 1.43 10.21 26.43
CA GLU A 127 0.43 9.61 27.30
C GLU A 127 -0.07 8.25 26.79
N ARG A 128 -0.14 8.09 25.47
CA ARG A 128 -0.68 6.89 24.82
C ARG A 128 0.36 5.81 24.58
N ILE A 129 1.58 6.21 24.21
CA ILE A 129 2.67 5.29 23.84
C ILE A 129 3.80 5.43 24.85
N LYS A 130 3.91 4.46 25.76
CA LYS A 130 4.93 4.43 26.83
C LYS A 130 5.90 3.24 26.68
N PRO A 131 7.22 3.47 26.69
CA PRO A 131 7.89 4.78 26.57
C PRO A 131 7.72 5.36 25.16
N ILE A 132 7.73 6.71 25.03
CA ILE A 132 7.59 7.39 23.74
C ILE A 132 8.71 7.03 22.75
N SER A 133 9.86 6.54 23.25
CA SER A 133 10.95 6.02 22.43
C SER A 133 10.56 4.82 21.56
N LYS A 134 9.46 4.10 21.88
CA LYS A 134 8.90 3.05 21.03
C LYS A 134 8.54 3.56 19.63
N ILE A 135 8.12 4.82 19.51
CA ILE A 135 7.80 5.42 18.20
C ILE A 135 9.06 5.46 17.34
N ARG A 136 10.18 5.97 17.87
CA ARG A 136 11.45 6.01 17.14
C ARG A 136 11.91 4.59 16.78
N ALA A 137 11.85 3.65 17.71
CA ALA A 137 12.23 2.26 17.44
C ALA A 137 11.39 1.64 16.30
N ALA A 138 10.07 1.87 16.30
CA ALA A 138 9.17 1.37 15.27
C ALA A 138 9.39 2.03 13.90
N VAL A 139 9.67 3.33 13.86
CA VAL A 139 10.05 4.03 12.62
C VAL A 139 11.34 3.45 12.05
N LEU A 140 12.37 3.25 12.89
CA LEU A 140 13.65 2.70 12.44
C LEU A 140 13.49 1.26 11.92
N ALA A 141 12.77 0.41 12.64
CA ALA A 141 12.48 -0.96 12.20
C ALA A 141 11.68 -1.00 10.89
N SER A 142 10.75 -0.06 10.69
CA SER A 142 9.97 0.06 9.44
C SER A 142 10.80 0.61 8.28
N SER A 143 11.82 1.43 8.56
CA SER A 143 12.76 1.95 7.54
C SER A 143 13.79 0.91 7.11
N GLU A 144 14.19 0.00 8.02
CA GLU A 144 15.10 -1.13 7.70
C GLU A 144 14.41 -2.18 6.80
N GLY A 145 13.07 -2.29 6.87
CA GLY A 145 12.26 -3.12 5.98
C GLY A 145 11.95 -2.50 4.61
N SER A 146 12.47 -1.31 4.32
CA SER A 146 12.26 -0.59 3.05
C SER A 146 13.51 0.19 2.65
N GLN A 147 14.68 -0.44 2.69
CA GLN A 147 15.81 0.04 1.92
C GLN A 147 15.57 -0.23 0.43
N ASP A 148 14.66 0.52 -0.18
CA ASP A 148 14.87 0.90 -1.57
C ASP A 148 16.09 1.81 -1.55
N VAL A 149 17.26 1.22 -1.82
CA VAL A 149 18.38 1.97 -2.34
C VAL A 149 17.81 2.76 -3.50
N VAL A 150 17.68 4.08 -3.38
CA VAL A 150 17.40 4.94 -4.53
C VAL A 150 18.58 4.72 -5.45
N ALA A 151 18.43 3.81 -6.41
CA ALA A 151 19.32 3.71 -7.53
C ALA A 151 19.39 5.13 -8.07
N GLY A 152 20.61 5.69 -8.15
CA GLY A 152 20.81 6.85 -9.01
C GLY A 152 20.17 6.57 -10.38
N PRO A 153 19.82 7.61 -11.17
CA PRO A 153 19.20 7.40 -12.48
C PRO A 153 19.89 6.25 -13.17
N TRP A 154 19.15 5.19 -13.47
CA TRP A 154 19.73 4.00 -14.09
C TRP A 154 20.60 4.50 -15.24
N PRO A 155 21.91 4.14 -15.28
CA PRO A 155 22.78 4.56 -16.37
C PRO A 155 22.06 4.25 -17.67
N SER A 156 22.08 5.19 -18.62
CA SER A 156 21.36 5.02 -19.88
C SER A 156 21.72 3.67 -20.48
N GLY A 157 20.72 2.79 -20.56
CA GLY A 157 20.90 1.44 -21.07
C GLY A 157 21.37 1.47 -22.52
N THR A 158 22.12 0.45 -22.92
CA THR A 158 22.44 0.23 -24.34
C THR A 158 21.18 -0.21 -25.10
N SER A 159 21.23 -0.25 -26.44
CA SER A 159 20.13 -0.81 -27.24
C SER A 159 19.78 -2.23 -26.81
N ALA A 160 20.79 -3.07 -26.54
CA ALA A 160 20.58 -4.44 -26.05
C ALA A 160 19.80 -4.46 -24.72
N THR A 161 20.06 -3.52 -23.82
CA THR A 161 19.32 -3.41 -22.56
C THR A 161 17.86 -3.00 -22.80
N ALA A 162 17.63 -2.04 -23.70
CA ALA A 162 16.29 -1.61 -24.07
C ALA A 162 15.47 -2.75 -24.72
N ASP A 163 16.10 -3.51 -25.62
CA ASP A 163 15.49 -4.66 -26.29
C ASP A 163 15.15 -5.76 -25.27
N THR A 164 16.07 -6.07 -24.35
CA THR A 164 15.82 -7.04 -23.27
C THR A 164 14.64 -6.63 -22.39
N VAL A 165 14.54 -5.36 -21.97
CA VAL A 165 13.41 -4.89 -21.16
C VAL A 165 12.10 -4.96 -21.95
N SER A 166 12.12 -4.61 -23.24
CA SER A 166 10.95 -4.72 -24.12
C SER A 166 10.47 -6.17 -24.26
N VAL A 167 11.40 -7.12 -24.47
CA VAL A 167 11.08 -8.55 -24.56
C VAL A 167 10.55 -9.07 -23.23
N ALA A 168 11.16 -8.71 -22.10
CA ALA A 168 10.70 -9.13 -20.78
C ALA A 168 9.27 -8.64 -20.48
N SER A 169 8.96 -7.39 -20.84
CA SER A 169 7.61 -6.85 -20.71
C SER A 169 6.60 -7.56 -21.59
N ALA A 170 6.99 -7.98 -22.80
CA ALA A 170 6.13 -8.75 -23.69
C ALA A 170 5.85 -10.15 -23.14
N LEU A 171 6.88 -10.82 -22.59
CA LEU A 171 6.75 -12.13 -21.93
C LEU A 171 5.82 -12.07 -20.72
N ALA A 172 5.85 -10.99 -19.95
CA ALA A 172 4.99 -10.81 -18.79
C ALA A 172 3.49 -10.61 -19.14
N GLY A 173 3.15 -10.31 -20.40
CA GLY A 173 1.75 -10.28 -20.85
C GLY A 173 0.83 -9.30 -20.09
N GLY A 174 1.40 -8.25 -19.50
CA GLY A 174 0.67 -7.27 -18.67
C GLY A 174 0.75 -7.50 -17.17
N ALA A 175 1.32 -8.63 -16.71
CA ALA A 175 1.69 -8.85 -15.32
C ALA A 175 2.98 -8.07 -14.95
N PRO A 176 3.29 -7.90 -13.65
CA PRO A 176 4.58 -7.39 -13.22
C PRO A 176 5.75 -8.23 -13.77
N VAL A 177 6.82 -7.55 -14.21
CA VAL A 177 8.00 -8.22 -14.75
C VAL A 177 8.81 -8.86 -13.62
N GLY A 178 8.64 -10.18 -13.44
CA GLY A 178 9.50 -11.01 -12.58
C GLY A 178 10.92 -11.27 -13.14
N SER A 179 11.81 -11.78 -12.30
CA SER A 179 13.20 -12.08 -12.64
C SER A 179 13.34 -13.15 -13.72
N HIS A 180 12.43 -14.14 -13.75
CA HIS A 180 12.37 -15.15 -14.81
C HIS A 180 12.09 -14.56 -16.20
N HIS A 181 11.23 -13.54 -16.32
CA HIS A 181 11.00 -12.84 -17.59
C HIS A 181 12.26 -12.12 -18.08
N LEU A 182 13.03 -11.51 -17.16
CA LEU A 182 14.30 -10.87 -17.49
C LEU A 182 15.35 -11.90 -17.95
N LEU A 183 15.43 -13.03 -17.27
CA LEU A 183 16.35 -14.12 -17.63
C LEU A 183 16.03 -14.68 -19.03
N GLU A 184 14.76 -14.96 -19.31
CA GLU A 184 14.33 -15.44 -20.62
C GLU A 184 14.57 -14.38 -21.70
N ALA A 185 14.28 -13.11 -21.42
CA ALA A 185 14.56 -12.01 -22.34
C ALA A 185 16.04 -11.84 -22.65
N MET A 186 16.94 -12.01 -21.66
CA MET A 186 18.39 -11.97 -21.87
C MET A 186 18.87 -13.07 -22.83
N LEU A 187 18.23 -14.25 -22.81
CA LEU A 187 18.53 -15.37 -23.70
C LEU A 187 17.96 -15.19 -25.11
N ARG A 188 16.80 -14.54 -25.22
CA ARG A 188 16.09 -14.28 -26.48
C ARG A 188 16.58 -13.03 -27.21
N THR A 189 17.22 -12.09 -26.52
CA THR A 189 17.76 -10.87 -27.14
C THR A 189 19.00 -11.22 -27.98
N GLU A 190 18.79 -11.35 -29.29
CA GLU A 190 19.83 -11.71 -30.25
C GLU A 190 21.01 -10.72 -30.22
N ASP A 191 22.20 -11.24 -30.47
CA ASP A 191 23.47 -10.51 -30.47
C ASP A 191 23.89 -9.76 -29.21
N SER A 192 23.10 -9.82 -28.14
CA SER A 192 23.47 -9.28 -26.83
C SER A 192 24.64 -10.04 -26.21
N MET A 193 25.44 -9.34 -25.39
CA MET A 193 26.53 -9.96 -24.65
C MET A 193 26.02 -11.05 -23.70
N ALA A 194 24.87 -10.81 -23.05
CA ALA A 194 24.22 -11.78 -22.16
C ALA A 194 23.85 -13.07 -22.89
N ALA A 195 23.18 -12.98 -24.05
CA ALA A 195 22.84 -14.14 -24.87
C ALA A 195 24.09 -14.92 -25.33
N LYS A 196 25.15 -14.20 -25.77
CA LYS A 196 26.41 -14.83 -26.21
C LYS A 196 27.09 -15.60 -25.07
N VAL A 197 27.19 -14.99 -23.89
CA VAL A 197 27.78 -15.62 -22.71
C VAL A 197 26.97 -16.84 -22.27
N LEU A 198 25.65 -16.71 -22.17
CA LEU A 198 24.78 -17.80 -21.72
C LEU A 198 24.81 -18.99 -22.69
N ARG A 199 24.77 -18.75 -24.01
CA ARG A 199 24.92 -19.82 -25.01
C ARG A 199 26.30 -20.47 -24.96
N ALA A 200 27.37 -19.69 -24.77
CA ALA A 200 28.72 -20.22 -24.60
C ALA A 200 28.85 -21.11 -23.34
N LEU A 201 28.03 -20.87 -22.31
CA LEU A 201 27.90 -21.71 -21.13
C LEU A 201 26.95 -22.91 -21.33
N GLY A 202 26.37 -23.08 -22.53
CA GLY A 202 25.44 -24.16 -22.85
C GLY A 202 24.01 -23.93 -22.36
N VAL A 203 23.64 -22.68 -22.05
CA VAL A 203 22.29 -22.31 -21.61
C VAL A 203 21.44 -21.98 -22.84
N GLU A 204 20.51 -22.87 -23.18
CA GLU A 204 19.59 -22.69 -24.29
C GLU A 204 18.28 -22.02 -23.87
N PRO A 205 17.75 -21.03 -24.63
CA PRO A 205 16.56 -20.28 -24.27
C PRO A 205 15.33 -21.17 -23.96
N ASP A 206 15.04 -22.12 -24.83
CA ASP A 206 13.84 -22.97 -24.69
C ASP A 206 13.98 -23.96 -23.52
N ALA A 207 15.20 -24.39 -23.20
CA ALA A 207 15.46 -25.24 -22.05
C ALA A 207 15.25 -24.48 -20.72
N VAL A 208 15.60 -23.19 -20.69
CA VAL A 208 15.36 -22.33 -19.53
C VAL A 208 13.87 -22.06 -19.37
N ALA A 209 13.14 -21.75 -20.44
CA ALA A 209 11.68 -21.57 -20.39
C ALA A 209 10.98 -22.82 -19.84
N ALA A 210 11.33 -24.00 -20.35
CA ALA A 210 10.78 -25.26 -19.86
C ALA A 210 11.11 -25.52 -18.38
N LYS A 211 12.31 -25.12 -17.92
CA LYS A 211 12.71 -25.28 -16.52
C LYS A 211 12.02 -24.27 -15.59
N ILE A 212 11.73 -23.05 -16.07
CA ILE A 212 10.94 -22.05 -15.35
C ILE A 212 9.53 -22.59 -15.13
N ASP A 213 8.89 -23.14 -16.17
CA ASP A 213 7.57 -23.76 -16.06
C ASP A 213 7.55 -24.94 -15.06
N GLU A 214 8.63 -25.72 -15.00
CA GLU A 214 8.78 -26.83 -14.03
C GLU A 214 8.95 -26.34 -12.59
N LEU A 215 9.75 -25.30 -12.37
CA LEU A 215 10.05 -24.77 -11.03
C LEU A 215 8.93 -23.92 -10.45
N ASP A 216 8.01 -23.44 -11.30
CA ASP A 216 6.89 -22.57 -10.95
C ASP A 216 7.34 -21.27 -10.26
N PRO A 217 7.39 -20.13 -10.99
CA PRO A 217 7.77 -18.83 -10.43
C PRO A 217 6.99 -18.42 -9.18
N GLU A 218 5.77 -18.94 -8.99
CA GLU A 218 4.92 -18.66 -7.84
C GLU A 218 5.47 -19.20 -6.51
N THR A 219 6.44 -20.12 -6.57
CA THR A 219 7.14 -20.63 -5.39
C THR A 219 8.33 -19.76 -4.97
N THR A 220 8.59 -18.69 -5.71
CA THR A 220 9.76 -17.81 -5.53
C THR A 220 9.32 -16.38 -5.18
N THR A 221 10.29 -15.48 -5.01
CA THR A 221 10.02 -14.04 -4.84
C THR A 221 9.43 -13.37 -6.08
N ASP A 222 9.40 -14.06 -7.22
CA ASP A 222 8.72 -13.59 -8.44
C ASP A 222 7.19 -13.76 -8.39
N ALA A 223 6.65 -14.40 -7.35
CA ALA A 223 5.21 -14.59 -7.20
C ALA A 223 4.46 -13.25 -7.17
N ASN A 224 3.49 -13.07 -8.07
CA ASN A 224 2.60 -11.90 -8.05
C ASN A 224 1.76 -11.91 -6.75
N PRO A 225 1.92 -10.93 -5.83
CA PRO A 225 1.23 -10.94 -4.55
C PRO A 225 -0.30 -10.90 -4.66
N GLU A 226 -0.83 -10.23 -5.68
CA GLU A 226 -2.28 -10.09 -5.88
C GLU A 226 -2.91 -11.40 -6.38
N GLU A 227 -2.25 -12.08 -7.32
CA GLU A 227 -2.71 -13.38 -7.82
C GLU A 227 -2.51 -14.49 -6.79
N ALA A 228 -1.41 -14.46 -6.04
CA ALA A 228 -1.17 -15.39 -4.94
C ALA A 228 -2.20 -15.24 -3.81
N ALA A 229 -2.60 -14.00 -3.51
CA ALA A 229 -3.67 -13.72 -2.54
C ALA A 229 -5.04 -14.20 -3.06
N ALA A 230 -5.36 -13.92 -4.32
CA ALA A 230 -6.62 -14.34 -4.94
C ALA A 230 -6.81 -15.88 -4.91
N ARG A 231 -5.74 -16.66 -5.17
CA ARG A 231 -5.80 -18.14 -5.14
C ARG A 231 -5.92 -18.75 -3.74
N ARG A 232 -5.61 -17.97 -2.70
CA ARG A 232 -5.76 -18.37 -1.29
C ARG A 232 -7.15 -18.05 -0.75
N MET A 233 -8.03 -17.48 -1.56
CA MET A 233 -9.42 -17.18 -1.21
C MET A 233 -10.37 -17.96 -2.13
N GLU A 234 -11.41 -18.55 -1.56
CA GLU A 234 -12.46 -19.24 -2.31
C GLU A 234 -13.83 -18.82 -1.77
N ILE A 235 -14.80 -18.61 -2.66
CA ILE A 235 -16.20 -18.41 -2.29
C ILE A 235 -16.94 -19.68 -2.71
N ARG A 236 -17.57 -20.36 -1.75
CA ARG A 236 -18.32 -21.59 -1.97
C ARG A 236 -19.75 -21.43 -1.47
N LEU A 237 -20.71 -21.93 -2.23
CA LEU A 237 -22.09 -22.07 -1.77
C LEU A 237 -22.25 -23.48 -1.18
N VAL A 238 -22.68 -23.58 0.07
CA VAL A 238 -23.00 -24.84 0.75
C VAL A 238 -24.43 -24.70 1.25
N ASP A 239 -25.34 -25.51 0.72
CA ASP A 239 -26.78 -25.33 0.89
C ASP A 239 -27.22 -23.89 0.54
N ASP A 240 -27.86 -23.18 1.47
CA ASP A 240 -28.27 -21.78 1.33
C ASP A 240 -27.28 -20.79 1.98
N GLU A 241 -26.05 -21.22 2.26
CA GLU A 241 -25.01 -20.40 2.91
C GLU A 241 -23.82 -20.12 1.98
N VAL A 242 -23.38 -18.85 1.96
CA VAL A 242 -22.15 -18.43 1.26
C VAL A 242 -20.97 -18.50 2.23
N HIS A 243 -20.02 -19.39 1.92
CA HIS A 243 -18.81 -19.60 2.69
C HIS A 243 -17.64 -18.88 2.01
N LEU A 244 -17.03 -17.91 2.72
CA LEU A 244 -15.76 -17.32 2.34
C LEU A 244 -14.62 -18.09 3.00
N ILE A 245 -13.86 -18.81 2.20
CA ILE A 245 -12.74 -19.64 2.64
C ILE A 245 -11.45 -18.85 2.45
N LEU A 246 -10.71 -18.64 3.53
CA LEU A 246 -9.40 -17.97 3.52
C LEU A 246 -8.34 -18.98 3.95
N ARG A 247 -7.38 -19.27 3.05
CA ARG A 247 -6.30 -20.25 3.26
C ARG A 247 -4.95 -19.62 3.62
N ASP A 248 -4.91 -18.30 3.74
CA ASP A 248 -3.71 -17.59 4.16
C ASP A 248 -3.36 -17.90 5.64
N PRO A 249 -2.14 -18.40 5.95
CA PRO A 249 -1.77 -18.84 7.30
C PRO A 249 -1.89 -17.75 8.37
N THR A 250 -1.56 -16.50 8.02
CA THR A 250 -1.64 -15.35 8.93
C THR A 250 -3.09 -15.04 9.28
N THR A 251 -3.95 -14.99 8.25
CA THR A 251 -5.38 -14.74 8.38
C THR A 251 -6.07 -15.84 9.19
N VAL A 252 -5.74 -17.11 8.92
CA VAL A 252 -6.26 -18.26 9.69
C VAL A 252 -5.84 -18.17 11.16
N THR A 253 -4.60 -17.79 11.44
CA THR A 253 -4.08 -17.63 12.81
C THR A 253 -4.83 -16.55 13.58
N ASN A 254 -5.08 -15.40 12.93
CA ASN A 254 -5.86 -14.32 13.51
C ASN A 254 -7.31 -14.74 13.77
N ALA A 255 -7.96 -15.40 12.80
CA ALA A 255 -9.34 -15.88 12.93
C ALA A 255 -9.48 -16.82 14.14
N LYS A 256 -8.57 -17.80 14.29
CA LYS A 256 -8.54 -18.72 15.44
C LYS A 256 -8.50 -17.98 16.78
N LYS A 257 -7.59 -17.00 16.89
CA LYS A 257 -7.41 -16.22 18.12
C LYS A 257 -8.67 -15.43 18.49
N VAL A 258 -9.33 -14.82 17.49
CA VAL A 258 -10.57 -14.07 17.75
C VAL A 258 -11.71 -15.02 18.17
N THR A 259 -11.85 -16.19 17.53
CA THR A 259 -12.88 -17.17 17.91
C THR A 259 -12.66 -17.76 19.30
N GLU A 260 -11.41 -17.95 19.72
CA GLU A 260 -11.07 -18.41 21.07
C GLU A 260 -11.45 -17.36 22.12
N LEU A 261 -11.12 -16.09 21.88
CA LEU A 261 -11.49 -14.97 22.75
C LEU A 261 -13.01 -14.76 22.83
N ALA A 262 -13.73 -15.05 21.75
CA ALA A 262 -15.19 -14.96 21.70
C ALA A 262 -15.90 -16.16 22.35
N GLY A 263 -15.17 -17.22 22.73
CA GLY A 263 -15.75 -18.45 23.30
C GLY A 263 -16.54 -19.28 22.28
N GLY A 264 -16.28 -19.11 20.97
CA GLY A 264 -17.01 -19.79 19.90
C GLY A 264 -17.06 -18.99 18.59
N PRO A 265 -17.90 -19.42 17.63
CA PRO A 265 -18.13 -18.70 16.39
C PRO A 265 -18.65 -17.29 16.65
N ILE A 266 -18.09 -16.30 15.94
CA ILE A 266 -18.56 -14.92 16.05
C ILE A 266 -19.86 -14.80 15.25
N GLN A 267 -20.95 -14.52 15.95
CA GLN A 267 -22.27 -14.30 15.33
C GLN A 267 -22.57 -12.81 15.28
N GLY A 268 -23.39 -12.39 14.32
CA GLY A 268 -23.87 -11.01 14.16
C GLY A 268 -24.88 -10.60 15.23
N VAL A 269 -24.59 -10.84 16.52
CA VAL A 269 -25.46 -10.55 17.66
C VAL A 269 -24.65 -9.78 18.72
N GLY A 270 -25.27 -8.81 19.38
CA GLY A 270 -24.64 -8.01 20.43
C GLY A 270 -23.68 -6.94 19.90
N PRO A 271 -22.72 -6.46 20.73
CA PRO A 271 -21.82 -5.34 20.39
C PRO A 271 -20.98 -5.57 19.12
N ALA A 272 -20.77 -6.83 18.72
CA ALA A 272 -20.01 -7.19 17.53
C ALA A 272 -20.79 -7.02 16.21
N ALA A 273 -22.13 -6.91 16.25
CA ALA A 273 -22.99 -6.83 15.06
C ALA A 273 -22.61 -5.65 14.14
N GLY A 274 -22.17 -4.53 14.73
CA GLY A 274 -21.74 -3.36 13.96
C GLY A 274 -20.50 -3.61 13.09
N MET A 275 -19.62 -4.53 13.49
CA MET A 275 -18.40 -4.87 12.73
C MET A 275 -18.69 -5.69 11.47
N PHE A 276 -19.84 -6.37 11.41
CA PHE A 276 -20.24 -7.16 10.25
C PHE A 276 -20.83 -6.31 9.12
N VAL A 277 -21.33 -5.10 9.41
CA VAL A 277 -21.99 -4.24 8.40
C VAL A 277 -21.02 -3.81 7.28
N PRO A 278 -19.81 -3.29 7.57
CA PRO A 278 -18.84 -2.95 6.53
C PRO A 278 -18.35 -4.18 5.75
N LEU A 279 -18.17 -5.31 6.43
CA LEU A 279 -17.76 -6.57 5.82
C LEU A 279 -18.82 -7.05 4.81
N TRP A 280 -20.09 -7.13 5.22
CA TRP A 280 -21.20 -7.51 4.36
C TRP A 280 -21.31 -6.61 3.13
N ARG A 281 -21.20 -5.29 3.31
CA ARG A 281 -21.26 -4.32 2.20
C ARG A 281 -20.13 -4.56 1.20
N SER A 282 -18.91 -4.75 1.69
CA SER A 282 -17.73 -4.96 0.86
C SER A 282 -17.82 -6.28 0.08
N THR A 283 -18.25 -7.35 0.75
CA THR A 283 -18.46 -8.66 0.11
C THR A 283 -19.49 -8.58 -1.01
N ASN A 284 -20.64 -7.93 -0.78
CA ASN A 284 -21.66 -7.79 -1.81
C ASN A 284 -21.21 -6.94 -3.00
N GLN A 285 -20.48 -5.86 -2.75
CA GLN A 285 -19.91 -5.04 -3.83
C GLN A 285 -18.94 -5.84 -4.70
N LEU A 286 -18.07 -6.64 -4.06
CA LEU A 286 -17.14 -7.51 -4.77
C LEU A 286 -17.87 -8.58 -5.59
N LEU A 287 -18.89 -9.24 -5.01
CA LEU A 287 -19.69 -10.24 -5.74
C LEU A 287 -20.39 -9.64 -6.97
N LEU A 288 -20.95 -8.44 -6.86
CA LEU A 288 -21.55 -7.73 -7.99
C LEU A 288 -20.51 -7.39 -9.08
N GLN A 289 -19.29 -7.01 -8.68
CA GLN A 289 -18.20 -6.77 -9.64
C GLN A 289 -17.79 -8.06 -10.36
N ILE A 290 -17.62 -9.16 -9.63
CA ILE A 290 -17.31 -10.47 -10.21
C ILE A 290 -18.41 -10.92 -11.17
N GLN A 291 -19.69 -10.74 -10.79
CA GLN A 291 -20.82 -11.07 -11.66
C GLN A 291 -20.74 -10.30 -12.98
N ARG A 292 -20.51 -8.98 -12.96
CA ARG A 292 -20.40 -8.18 -14.20
C ARG A 292 -19.27 -8.64 -15.12
N VAL A 293 -18.19 -9.18 -14.56
CA VAL A 293 -17.08 -9.73 -15.35
C VAL A 293 -17.46 -11.06 -15.99
N LEU A 294 -18.20 -11.92 -15.27
CA LEU A 294 -18.61 -13.25 -15.75
C LEU A 294 -19.83 -13.20 -16.69
N GLU A 295 -20.73 -12.25 -16.44
CA GLU A 295 -21.95 -11.96 -17.19
C GLU A 295 -21.92 -10.48 -17.61
N PRO A 296 -21.12 -10.13 -18.64
CA PRO A 296 -21.15 -8.78 -19.17
C PRO A 296 -22.56 -8.48 -19.68
N GLU A 297 -23.08 -7.27 -19.39
CA GLU A 297 -24.38 -6.85 -19.93
C GLU A 297 -24.38 -7.02 -21.45
N PRO A 298 -25.51 -7.45 -22.05
CA PRO A 298 -25.60 -7.54 -23.49
C PRO A 298 -25.29 -6.17 -24.10
N GLU A 299 -24.33 -6.13 -25.02
CA GLU A 299 -24.01 -4.90 -25.75
C GLU A 299 -25.33 -4.34 -26.35
N PRO A 300 -25.57 -3.02 -26.28
CA PRO A 300 -26.65 -2.43 -27.08
C PRO A 300 -26.41 -2.82 -28.53
N GLU A 301 -27.47 -3.29 -29.21
CA GLU A 301 -27.39 -3.82 -30.58
C GLU A 301 -26.58 -2.87 -31.48
N PRO A 302 -25.57 -3.39 -32.21
CA PRO A 302 -24.76 -2.54 -33.06
C PRO A 302 -25.60 -2.10 -34.26
N GLU A 303 -25.77 -0.79 -34.43
CA GLU A 303 -26.02 -0.26 -35.76
C GLU A 303 -24.85 -0.70 -36.65
N ALA A 304 -25.20 -1.32 -37.77
CA ALA A 304 -24.25 -1.99 -38.66
C ALA A 304 -23.13 -1.05 -39.11
N GLU A 305 -21.88 -1.36 -38.74
CA GLU A 305 -20.73 -1.57 -39.64
C GLU A 305 -19.39 -1.54 -38.87
N GLY A 306 -18.50 -2.48 -39.20
CA GLY A 306 -17.05 -2.36 -38.94
C GLY A 306 -16.52 -3.10 -37.71
N GLY A 307 -16.01 -4.32 -37.92
CA GLY A 307 -15.38 -5.15 -36.88
C GLY A 307 -14.20 -4.46 -36.20
N SER A 308 -14.27 -4.35 -34.86
CA SER A 308 -13.24 -3.76 -34.02
C SER A 308 -12.65 -4.79 -33.02
N ALA A 309 -11.40 -4.55 -32.64
CA ALA A 309 -10.52 -5.37 -31.81
C ALA A 309 -11.09 -5.85 -30.46
N ALA A 310 -12.21 -5.29 -30.01
CA ALA A 310 -12.93 -5.72 -28.79
C ALA A 310 -13.39 -7.19 -28.85
N SER A 311 -13.77 -7.68 -30.04
CA SER A 311 -14.18 -9.08 -30.26
C SER A 311 -13.03 -10.07 -29.99
N ASN A 312 -11.78 -9.66 -30.22
CA ASN A 312 -10.61 -10.51 -30.02
C ASN A 312 -10.20 -10.61 -28.54
N VAL A 313 -10.33 -9.54 -27.77
CA VAL A 313 -9.99 -9.52 -26.33
C VAL A 313 -10.95 -10.42 -25.53
N ALA A 314 -12.25 -10.33 -25.80
CA ALA A 314 -13.27 -11.17 -25.15
C ALA A 314 -13.06 -12.68 -25.43
N LYS A 315 -12.54 -13.02 -26.61
CA LYS A 315 -12.24 -14.40 -27.02
C LYS A 315 -11.01 -14.97 -26.30
N VAL A 316 -9.99 -14.14 -26.09
CA VAL A 316 -8.76 -14.51 -25.34
C VAL A 316 -9.08 -14.76 -23.87
N VAL A 317 -9.87 -13.89 -23.22
CA VAL A 317 -10.28 -14.05 -21.82
C VAL A 317 -11.06 -15.36 -21.59
N ARG A 318 -11.96 -15.73 -22.50
CA ARG A 318 -12.67 -17.03 -22.45
C ARG A 318 -11.73 -18.24 -22.57
N THR A 319 -10.67 -18.13 -23.37
CA THR A 319 -9.77 -19.26 -23.66
C THR A 319 -8.77 -19.49 -22.53
N VAL A 320 -8.36 -18.42 -21.84
CA VAL A 320 -7.41 -18.48 -20.71
C VAL A 320 -8.08 -18.92 -19.40
N LEU A 321 -9.35 -18.54 -19.17
CA LEU A 321 -10.04 -18.82 -17.90
C LEU A 321 -10.78 -20.17 -17.87
N ALA A 322 -11.23 -20.69 -19.01
CA ALA A 322 -12.04 -21.93 -19.07
C ALA A 322 -11.31 -23.21 -18.58
N PRO A 323 -10.00 -23.42 -18.80
CA PRO A 323 -9.32 -24.63 -18.33
C PRO A 323 -9.03 -24.65 -16.82
N ARG A 324 -9.00 -23.47 -16.17
CA ARG A 324 -8.57 -23.33 -14.75
C ARG A 324 -9.71 -23.39 -13.73
N LEU A 325 -10.97 -23.45 -14.18
CA LEU A 325 -12.15 -23.56 -13.31
C LEU A 325 -12.70 -25.00 -13.18
N ARG A 326 -12.02 -26.01 -13.74
CA ARG A 326 -12.46 -27.42 -13.72
C ARG A 326 -11.49 -28.39 -13.02
N ARG A 327 -10.57 -27.91 -12.19
CA ARG A 327 -9.76 -28.76 -11.30
C ARG A 327 -9.87 -28.28 -9.87
#